data_AF-A0A962BQ63-F1
#
_entry.id   AF-A0A962BQ63-F1
#
_cell.length_a   1.000
_cell.length_b   1.000
_cell.length_c   1.000
_cell.angle_alpha   90.00
_cell.angle_beta   90.00
_cell.angle_gamma   90.00
#
_symmetry.space_group_name_H-M   'P 1'
#
loop_
_entity.id
_entity.type
_entity.pdbx_description
1 polymer ?
#
loop_
_entity_poly.entity_id
_entity_poly.type
_entity_poly.pdbx_seq_one_letter_code
_entity_poly.pdbx_strand_id
1 'polypeptide(L)'
;MQEAEDKQFTLKEDGRIYYQVMASNPLPGEPVGTIRKGEGILHPAAEMDSGHEEARPRVERWLQDHIARVLEPLAALGNREGLKPPAQDIAARIYDSLGIVPREELDSVIAGLDQDDRRDLRARKIRLGPILVFIPALNKPAAVRLRALLWSLYHDKPLPAAVPADGIVSCEVDSAAVDPAFYQAIGYPVFGGRAVRIDMLDRVINAVYDSASGGKFEARHDMAEWLGCPIEGLYAVLSAMGHTKIEEPDAVAAQPAASAPDDSVSAPAETETETVAEAAPSVQPQIKPKLATFRLKKGKAFEKPGAGKAPRKPSQADSPKHKAPEKKGGGKRNKSTNRTPRIMQAGPERRLEDSPFAVLQQLKVKGDDKG
;
A
#
# COMPACT_ATOMS: atom_id res chain seq x y z
N MET A 1 -38.12 -10.16 -2.82
CA MET A 1 -36.88 -9.39 -2.58
C MET A 1 -36.64 -9.00 -1.12
N GLN A 2 -37.65 -8.68 -0.31
CA GLN A 2 -37.44 -8.18 1.07
C GLN A 2 -36.57 -9.10 1.97
N GLU A 3 -36.66 -10.43 1.80
CA GLU A 3 -35.88 -11.43 2.54
C GLU A 3 -34.61 -11.91 1.79
N ALA A 4 -34.22 -11.27 0.68
CA ALA A 4 -33.08 -11.72 -0.11
C ALA A 4 -31.73 -11.59 0.64
N GLU A 5 -30.79 -12.49 0.35
CA GLU A 5 -29.40 -12.43 0.83
C GLU A 5 -28.59 -11.33 0.13
N ASP A 6 -27.54 -10.80 0.77
CA ASP A 6 -26.68 -9.76 0.17
C ASP A 6 -25.95 -10.20 -1.10
N LYS A 7 -25.74 -11.51 -1.27
CA LYS A 7 -25.11 -12.09 -2.46
C LYS A 7 -26.02 -12.09 -3.69
N GLN A 8 -27.33 -11.87 -3.49
CA GLN A 8 -28.30 -11.80 -4.59
C GLN A 8 -28.32 -10.43 -5.27
N PHE A 9 -27.68 -9.41 -4.68
CA PHE A 9 -27.62 -8.06 -5.23
C PHE A 9 -26.19 -7.75 -5.73
N THR A 10 -26.10 -7.05 -6.86
CA THR A 10 -24.82 -6.62 -7.45
C THR A 10 -24.90 -5.18 -7.92
N LEU A 11 -23.87 -4.39 -7.61
CA LEU A 11 -23.69 -3.01 -8.10
C LEU A 11 -22.71 -3.02 -9.26
N LYS A 12 -23.06 -2.39 -10.37
CA LYS A 12 -22.16 -2.18 -11.51
C LYS A 12 -21.61 -0.74 -11.54
N GLU A 13 -20.58 -0.55 -12.35
CA GLU A 13 -19.85 0.73 -12.51
C GLU A 13 -20.69 1.85 -13.15
N ASP A 14 -21.78 1.49 -13.85
CA ASP A 14 -22.81 2.42 -14.35
C ASP A 14 -23.76 2.93 -13.26
N GLY A 15 -23.60 2.45 -12.01
CA GLY A 15 -24.47 2.78 -10.88
C GLY A 15 -25.75 1.95 -10.80
N ARG A 16 -25.99 1.00 -11.72
CA ARG A 16 -27.17 0.12 -11.64
C ARG A 16 -27.02 -0.98 -10.62
N ILE A 17 -28.12 -1.25 -9.92
CA ILE A 17 -28.31 -2.34 -8.97
C ILE A 17 -29.08 -3.45 -9.67
N TYR A 18 -28.57 -4.68 -9.59
CA TYR A 18 -29.17 -5.87 -10.17
C TYR A 18 -29.49 -6.88 -9.08
N TYR A 19 -30.60 -7.60 -9.23
CA TYR A 19 -31.05 -8.68 -8.34
C TYR A 19 -31.06 -10.03 -9.05
N GLN A 20 -30.69 -11.10 -8.34
CA GLN A 20 -30.74 -12.48 -8.81
C GLN A 20 -31.52 -13.37 -7.83
N VAL A 21 -32.49 -14.13 -8.34
CA VAL A 21 -33.28 -15.09 -7.52
C VAL A 21 -32.39 -16.18 -6.89
N MET A 22 -31.32 -16.59 -7.58
CA MET A 22 -30.28 -17.47 -7.03
C MET A 22 -28.91 -16.80 -7.14
N ALA A 23 -28.20 -16.69 -6.01
CA ALA A 23 -26.86 -16.09 -5.94
C ALA A 23 -25.75 -16.88 -6.67
N SER A 24 -26.06 -18.09 -7.16
CA SER A 24 -25.19 -18.92 -7.99
C SER A 24 -25.44 -18.79 -9.50
N ASN A 25 -26.38 -17.93 -9.93
CA ASN A 25 -26.74 -17.80 -11.34
C ASN A 25 -25.64 -17.07 -12.13
N PRO A 26 -25.08 -17.68 -13.20
CA PRO A 26 -24.07 -17.02 -14.05
C PRO A 26 -24.64 -15.92 -14.95
N LEU A 27 -25.97 -15.84 -15.14
CA LEU A 27 -26.60 -14.80 -15.95
C LEU A 27 -26.68 -13.47 -15.18
N PRO A 28 -26.54 -12.30 -15.84
CA PRO A 28 -26.76 -11.02 -15.20
C PRO A 28 -28.17 -10.96 -14.60
N GLY A 29 -28.27 -10.38 -13.40
CA GLY A 29 -29.55 -10.21 -12.70
C GLY A 29 -30.52 -9.27 -13.42
N GLU A 30 -31.73 -9.20 -12.90
CA GLU A 30 -32.74 -8.21 -13.28
C GLU A 30 -32.36 -6.83 -12.71
N PRO A 31 -32.39 -5.73 -13.49
CA PRO A 31 -32.17 -4.39 -12.96
C PRO A 31 -33.32 -4.03 -12.02
N VAL A 32 -33.00 -3.55 -10.81
CA VAL A 32 -34.02 -3.20 -9.79
C VAL A 32 -33.98 -1.72 -9.39
N GLY A 33 -32.97 -0.98 -9.82
CA GLY A 33 -32.80 0.43 -9.51
C GLY A 33 -31.42 0.95 -9.85
N THR A 34 -31.21 2.24 -9.60
CA THR A 34 -29.95 2.95 -9.84
C THR A 34 -29.59 3.80 -8.61
N ILE A 35 -28.30 3.90 -8.29
CA ILE A 35 -27.84 4.78 -7.22
C ILE A 35 -27.98 6.26 -7.61
N ARG A 36 -28.21 7.10 -6.60
CA ARG A 36 -28.27 8.56 -6.69
C ARG A 36 -27.45 9.20 -5.59
N LYS A 37 -27.06 10.46 -5.81
CA LYS A 37 -26.43 11.32 -4.81
C LYS A 37 -27.35 11.40 -3.58
N GLY A 38 -26.85 10.92 -2.44
CA GLY A 38 -27.55 10.98 -1.15
C GLY A 38 -26.96 12.07 -0.24
N GLU A 39 -27.16 11.92 1.08
CA GLU A 39 -26.76 12.93 2.07
C GLU A 39 -25.24 13.13 2.19
N GLY A 40 -24.44 12.13 1.79
CA GLY A 40 -22.98 12.20 1.85
C GLY A 40 -22.30 11.25 0.86
N ILE A 41 -21.00 11.45 0.65
CA ILE A 41 -20.21 10.71 -0.35
C ILE A 41 -20.13 9.19 -0.08
N LEU A 42 -20.29 8.76 1.17
CA LEU A 42 -20.37 7.36 1.59
C LEU A 42 -21.81 6.84 1.80
N HIS A 43 -22.81 7.72 1.60
CA HIS A 43 -24.24 7.44 1.82
C HIS A 43 -25.06 7.81 0.57
N PRO A 44 -24.88 7.11 -0.56
CA PRO A 44 -25.74 7.25 -1.74
C PRO A 44 -27.16 6.76 -1.45
N ALA A 45 -28.14 7.35 -2.14
CA ALA A 45 -29.53 6.90 -2.12
C ALA A 45 -29.78 5.86 -3.23
N ALA A 46 -30.83 5.05 -3.11
CA ALA A 46 -31.30 4.16 -4.16
C ALA A 46 -32.60 4.72 -4.79
N GLU A 47 -32.61 4.89 -6.10
CA GLU A 47 -33.83 5.12 -6.89
C GLU A 47 -34.27 3.77 -7.48
N MET A 48 -35.48 3.31 -7.17
CA MET A 48 -35.97 2.01 -7.59
C MET A 48 -36.59 2.07 -8.98
N ASP A 49 -36.42 1.00 -9.76
CA ASP A 49 -37.12 0.84 -11.03
C ASP A 49 -38.60 0.49 -10.80
N SER A 50 -39.44 0.72 -11.81
CA SER A 50 -40.90 0.55 -11.71
C SER A 50 -41.30 -0.89 -11.35
N GLY A 51 -42.03 -1.04 -10.23
CA GLY A 51 -42.44 -2.36 -9.72
C GLY A 51 -41.52 -2.98 -8.68
N HIS A 52 -40.55 -2.22 -8.14
CA HIS A 52 -39.62 -2.68 -7.10
C HIS A 52 -39.54 -1.76 -5.87
N GLU A 53 -40.45 -0.80 -5.73
CA GLU A 53 -40.47 0.18 -4.64
C GLU A 53 -40.57 -0.47 -3.25
N GLU A 54 -41.32 -1.56 -3.12
CA GLU A 54 -41.44 -2.32 -1.87
C GLU A 54 -40.14 -3.03 -1.46
N ALA A 55 -39.14 -3.10 -2.33
CA ALA A 55 -37.80 -3.60 -2.04
C ALA A 55 -36.81 -2.50 -1.60
N ARG A 56 -37.16 -1.21 -1.74
CA ARG A 56 -36.29 -0.05 -1.46
C ARG A 56 -35.54 -0.16 -0.12
N PRO A 57 -36.17 -0.42 1.04
CA PRO A 57 -35.45 -0.45 2.33
C PRO A 57 -34.45 -1.61 2.44
N ARG A 58 -34.68 -2.71 1.70
CA ARG A 58 -33.77 -3.86 1.66
C ARG A 58 -32.55 -3.56 0.78
N VAL A 59 -32.75 -2.88 -0.34
CA VAL A 59 -31.71 -2.45 -1.28
C VAL A 59 -30.84 -1.35 -0.68
N GLU A 60 -31.44 -0.37 0.01
CA GLU A 60 -30.69 0.69 0.73
C GLU A 60 -29.80 0.11 1.83
N ARG A 61 -30.33 -0.82 2.64
CA ARG A 61 -29.52 -1.55 3.64
C ARG A 61 -28.38 -2.32 2.99
N TRP A 62 -28.67 -3.10 1.95
CA TRP A 62 -27.64 -3.83 1.21
C TRP A 62 -26.57 -2.89 0.63
N LEU A 63 -26.94 -1.71 0.12
CA LEU A 63 -26.01 -0.75 -0.45
C LEU A 63 -25.07 -0.21 0.62
N GLN A 64 -25.58 0.11 1.80
CA GLN A 64 -24.79 0.49 2.97
C GLN A 64 -23.83 -0.63 3.41
N ASP A 65 -24.34 -1.86 3.54
CA ASP A 65 -23.53 -3.04 3.92
C ASP A 65 -22.47 -3.39 2.85
N HIS A 66 -22.79 -3.20 1.56
CA HIS A 66 -21.85 -3.38 0.45
C HIS A 66 -20.72 -2.36 0.52
N ILE A 67 -21.05 -1.07 0.72
CA ILE A 67 -20.04 0.00 0.85
C ILE A 67 -19.17 -0.25 2.09
N ALA A 68 -19.79 -0.57 3.23
CA ALA A 68 -19.09 -0.88 4.47
C ALA A 68 -18.17 -2.10 4.33
N ARG A 69 -18.56 -3.13 3.57
CA ARG A 69 -17.74 -4.33 3.34
C ARG A 69 -16.59 -4.09 2.35
N VAL A 70 -16.80 -3.32 1.29
CA VAL A 70 -15.76 -3.05 0.27
C VAL A 70 -14.76 -1.99 0.76
N LEU A 71 -15.22 -1.00 1.53
CA LEU A 71 -14.41 0.06 2.12
C LEU A 71 -14.25 -0.12 3.65
N GLU A 72 -14.19 -1.37 4.14
CA GLU A 72 -14.10 -1.76 5.56
C GLU A 72 -13.24 -0.83 6.44
N PRO A 73 -11.95 -0.57 6.14
CA PRO A 73 -11.13 0.27 7.01
C PRO A 73 -11.51 1.76 6.97
N LEU A 74 -12.23 2.22 5.94
CA LEU A 74 -12.79 3.56 5.86
C LEU A 74 -14.09 3.64 6.67
N ALA A 75 -15.01 2.68 6.49
CA ALA A 75 -16.24 2.59 7.25
C ALA A 75 -15.99 2.49 8.77
N ALA A 76 -14.92 1.79 9.17
CA ALA A 76 -14.45 1.72 10.55
C ALA A 76 -13.98 3.07 11.14
N LEU A 77 -13.79 4.14 10.35
CA LEU A 77 -13.54 5.50 10.84
C LEU A 77 -14.82 6.28 11.16
N GLY A 78 -16.00 5.74 10.83
CA GLY A 78 -17.28 6.28 11.29
C GLY A 78 -17.42 6.20 12.81
N ASN A 79 -17.01 5.07 13.42
CA ASN A 79 -16.87 4.98 14.87
C ASN A 79 -15.47 5.46 15.33
N ARG A 80 -15.45 6.66 15.92
CA ARG A 80 -14.25 7.36 16.42
C ARG A 80 -14.03 7.20 17.94
N GLU A 81 -14.79 6.33 18.60
CA GLU A 81 -14.62 6.00 20.03
C GLU A 81 -13.19 5.51 20.33
N GLY A 82 -12.70 5.87 21.51
CA GLY A 82 -11.34 5.57 21.97
C GLY A 82 -10.22 6.43 21.36
N LEU A 83 -10.50 7.26 20.34
CA LEU A 83 -9.53 8.23 19.82
C LEU A 83 -9.54 9.53 20.65
N LYS A 84 -8.37 10.13 20.89
CA LYS A 84 -8.25 11.50 21.42
C LYS A 84 -8.62 12.54 20.34
N PRO A 85 -9.01 13.79 20.68
CA PRO A 85 -9.49 14.78 19.71
C PRO A 85 -8.59 15.02 18.47
N PRO A 86 -7.24 15.10 18.57
CA PRO A 86 -6.39 15.27 17.39
C PRO A 86 -6.48 14.08 16.41
N ALA A 87 -6.54 12.85 16.93
CA ALA A 87 -6.74 11.66 16.12
C ALA A 87 -8.17 11.55 15.55
N GLN A 88 -9.17 12.09 16.26
CA GLN A 88 -10.55 12.18 15.76
C GLN A 88 -10.67 13.11 14.54
N ASP A 89 -10.04 14.30 14.56
CA ASP A 89 -10.06 15.24 13.41
C ASP A 89 -9.40 14.62 12.17
N ILE A 90 -8.24 13.97 12.34
CA ILE A 90 -7.58 13.25 11.23
C ILE A 90 -8.46 12.11 10.71
N ALA A 91 -9.05 11.30 11.59
CA ALA A 91 -9.96 10.22 11.17
C ALA A 91 -11.22 10.76 10.47
N ALA A 92 -11.73 11.93 10.88
CA ALA A 92 -12.87 12.59 10.25
C ALA A 92 -12.56 13.01 8.81
N ARG A 93 -11.51 13.81 8.61
CA ARG A 93 -11.13 14.30 7.29
C ARG A 93 -10.80 13.18 6.31
N ILE A 94 -10.19 12.09 6.80
CA ILE A 94 -9.93 10.88 6.00
C ILE A 94 -11.23 10.18 5.63
N TYR A 95 -12.19 10.07 6.55
CA TYR A 95 -13.52 9.49 6.28
C TYR A 95 -14.25 10.29 5.18
N ASP A 96 -14.30 11.61 5.32
CA ASP A 96 -14.99 12.51 4.41
C ASP A 96 -14.31 12.58 3.02
N SER A 97 -12.98 12.39 2.95
CA SER A 97 -12.17 12.46 1.72
C SER A 97 -11.91 11.09 1.06
N LEU A 98 -12.83 10.13 1.21
CA LEU A 98 -12.71 8.76 0.66
C LEU A 98 -11.38 8.03 0.98
N GLY A 99 -10.79 8.34 2.13
CA GLY A 99 -9.62 7.67 2.67
C GLY A 99 -8.27 8.31 2.33
N ILE A 100 -8.23 9.47 1.67
CA ILE A 100 -6.98 10.14 1.22
C ILE A 100 -7.08 11.66 1.40
N VAL A 101 -6.10 12.25 2.11
CA VAL A 101 -6.00 13.71 2.35
C VAL A 101 -4.57 14.19 2.09
N PRO A 102 -4.36 15.38 1.47
CA PRO A 102 -3.05 16.03 1.42
C PRO A 102 -2.52 16.28 2.83
N ARG A 103 -1.28 15.87 3.10
CA ARG A 103 -0.68 16.04 4.43
C ARG A 103 -0.63 17.50 4.88
N GLU A 104 -0.48 18.42 3.91
CA GLU A 104 -0.43 19.86 4.17
C GLU A 104 -1.70 20.42 4.86
N GLU A 105 -2.88 19.88 4.55
CA GLU A 105 -4.14 20.25 5.21
C GLU A 105 -4.23 19.77 6.67
N LEU A 106 -3.40 18.78 7.02
CA LEU A 106 -3.37 18.12 8.33
C LEU A 106 -2.14 18.50 9.16
N ASP A 107 -1.20 19.30 8.62
CA ASP A 107 0.11 19.52 9.24
C ASP A 107 0.04 20.13 10.64
N SER A 108 -0.92 21.03 10.91
CA SER A 108 -1.17 21.62 12.23
C SER A 108 -1.62 20.56 13.25
N VAL A 109 -2.52 19.66 12.84
CA VAL A 109 -3.03 18.55 13.67
C VAL A 109 -1.94 17.51 13.89
N ILE A 110 -1.20 17.16 12.83
CA ILE A 110 -0.08 16.21 12.86
C ILE A 110 1.06 16.67 13.76
N ALA A 111 1.29 17.99 13.87
CA ALA A 111 2.27 18.56 14.80
C ALA A 111 1.87 18.35 16.26
N GLY A 112 0.57 18.32 16.58
CA GLY A 112 0.04 18.09 17.92
C GLY A 112 -0.04 16.62 18.37
N LEU A 113 0.17 15.64 17.47
CA LEU A 113 0.01 14.21 17.80
C LEU A 113 1.13 13.66 18.69
N ASP A 114 0.73 13.09 19.83
CA ASP A 114 1.62 12.34 20.71
C ASP A 114 1.91 10.91 20.21
N GLN A 115 2.62 10.11 21.01
CA GLN A 115 3.01 8.75 20.64
C GLN A 115 1.81 7.78 20.62
N ASP A 116 0.81 8.00 21.48
CA ASP A 116 -0.42 7.22 21.54
C ASP A 116 -1.34 7.58 20.37
N ASP A 117 -1.54 8.87 20.07
CA ASP A 117 -2.29 9.31 18.90
C ASP A 117 -1.78 8.63 17.62
N ARG A 118 -0.45 8.64 17.44
CA ARG A 118 0.20 7.99 16.30
C ARG A 118 0.06 6.49 16.31
N ARG A 119 -0.07 5.84 17.48
CA ARG A 119 -0.32 4.39 17.61
C ARG A 119 -1.77 4.08 17.24
N ASP A 120 -2.71 4.90 17.68
CA ASP A 120 -4.13 4.66 17.54
C ASP A 120 -4.57 4.90 16.08
N LEU A 121 -4.01 5.93 15.41
CA LEU A 121 -4.13 6.11 13.95
C LEU A 121 -3.56 4.90 13.16
N ARG A 122 -2.41 4.36 13.57
CA ARG A 122 -1.84 3.14 12.96
C ARG A 122 -2.72 1.91 13.18
N ALA A 123 -3.35 1.78 14.35
CA ALA A 123 -4.31 0.70 14.63
C ALA A 123 -5.54 0.79 13.70
N ARG A 124 -6.02 2.01 13.44
CA ARG A 124 -7.07 2.35 12.45
C ARG A 124 -6.60 2.31 10.98
N LYS A 125 -5.43 1.71 10.69
CA LYS A 125 -4.83 1.52 9.35
C LYS A 125 -4.48 2.82 8.60
N ILE A 126 -4.45 3.97 9.28
CA ILE A 126 -4.06 5.25 8.69
C ILE A 126 -2.53 5.33 8.61
N ARG A 127 -2.01 5.66 7.42
CA ARG A 127 -0.60 5.92 7.15
C ARG A 127 -0.36 7.42 7.03
N LEU A 128 0.44 7.98 7.94
CA LEU A 128 0.90 9.36 7.91
C LEU A 128 2.09 9.52 6.95
N GLY A 129 1.83 9.41 5.64
CA GLY A 129 2.86 9.57 4.60
C GLY A 129 3.43 10.99 4.53
N PRO A 130 4.56 11.20 3.83
CA PRO A 130 5.26 12.49 3.80
C PRO A 130 4.55 13.57 2.98
N ILE A 131 3.75 13.19 1.97
CA ILE A 131 2.95 14.13 1.14
C ILE A 131 1.44 13.87 1.29
N LEU A 132 1.03 12.61 1.47
CA LEU A 132 -0.37 12.21 1.58
C LEU A 132 -0.59 11.40 2.87
N VAL A 133 -1.76 11.59 3.48
CA VAL A 133 -2.25 10.75 4.57
C VAL A 133 -3.36 9.86 4.01
N PHE A 134 -3.22 8.54 4.17
CA PHE A 134 -4.12 7.60 3.48
C PHE A 134 -4.28 6.25 4.18
N ILE A 135 -5.25 5.45 3.72
CA ILE A 135 -5.47 4.06 4.13
C ILE A 135 -4.95 3.10 3.05
N PRO A 136 -3.79 2.42 3.23
CA PRO A 136 -3.18 1.61 2.17
C PRO A 136 -4.04 0.44 1.66
N ALA A 137 -4.95 -0.07 2.50
CA ALA A 137 -5.84 -1.18 2.15
C ALA A 137 -6.90 -0.83 1.08
N LEU A 138 -7.15 0.46 0.82
CA LEU A 138 -8.12 0.91 -0.19
C LEU A 138 -7.59 0.87 -1.63
N ASN A 139 -6.32 0.54 -1.84
CA ASN A 139 -5.71 0.44 -3.18
C ASN A 139 -6.10 -0.85 -3.92
N LYS A 140 -6.93 -1.72 -3.32
CA LYS A 140 -7.49 -2.90 -3.97
C LYS A 140 -8.47 -2.48 -5.09
N PRO A 141 -8.52 -3.16 -6.25
CA PRO A 141 -9.33 -2.72 -7.39
C PRO A 141 -10.82 -2.49 -7.08
N ALA A 142 -11.45 -3.36 -6.28
CA ALA A 142 -12.85 -3.16 -5.87
C ALA A 142 -13.07 -1.85 -5.08
N ALA A 143 -12.13 -1.47 -4.22
CA ALA A 143 -12.19 -0.22 -3.46
C ALA A 143 -11.80 1.01 -4.30
N VAL A 144 -10.97 0.84 -5.34
CA VAL A 144 -10.70 1.89 -6.34
C VAL A 144 -11.97 2.17 -7.15
N ARG A 145 -12.58 1.14 -7.73
CA ARG A 145 -13.83 1.25 -8.52
C ARG A 145 -14.98 1.84 -7.72
N LEU A 146 -15.22 1.36 -6.50
CA LEU A 146 -16.30 1.87 -5.67
C LEU A 146 -16.06 3.33 -5.27
N ARG A 147 -14.83 3.73 -4.92
CA ARG A 147 -14.51 5.15 -4.67
C ARG A 147 -14.68 6.01 -5.91
N ALA A 148 -14.32 5.51 -7.10
CA ALA A 148 -14.51 6.23 -8.35
C ALA A 148 -15.99 6.49 -8.65
N LEU A 149 -16.84 5.48 -8.47
CA LEU A 149 -18.29 5.56 -8.62
C LEU A 149 -18.91 6.51 -7.57
N LEU A 150 -18.56 6.38 -6.28
CA LEU A 150 -19.10 7.24 -5.22
C LEU A 150 -18.67 8.71 -5.38
N TRP A 151 -17.40 8.96 -5.71
CA TRP A 151 -16.89 10.30 -5.94
C TRP A 151 -17.58 10.95 -7.15
N SER A 152 -17.72 10.22 -8.25
CA SER A 152 -18.34 10.72 -9.48
C SER A 152 -19.82 11.03 -9.26
N LEU A 153 -20.54 10.15 -8.57
CA LEU A 153 -21.93 10.35 -8.19
C LEU A 153 -22.12 11.58 -7.28
N TYR A 154 -21.21 11.81 -6.33
CA TYR A 154 -21.29 12.96 -5.42
C TYR A 154 -20.93 14.29 -6.10
N HIS A 155 -20.05 14.27 -7.11
CA HIS A 155 -19.64 15.45 -7.89
C HIS A 155 -20.41 15.62 -9.20
N ASP A 156 -21.53 14.91 -9.38
CA ASP A 156 -22.42 14.97 -10.55
C ASP A 156 -21.69 14.74 -11.89
N LYS A 157 -20.70 13.84 -11.89
CA LYS A 157 -19.89 13.43 -13.04
C LYS A 157 -20.49 12.18 -13.71
N PRO A 158 -20.26 11.97 -15.02
CA PRO A 158 -20.80 10.81 -15.74
C PRO A 158 -20.25 9.47 -15.22
N LEU A 159 -21.09 8.44 -15.29
CA LEU A 159 -20.72 7.04 -15.04
C LEU A 159 -20.79 6.23 -16.35
N PRO A 160 -19.99 5.16 -16.52
CA PRO A 160 -18.95 4.70 -15.60
C PRO A 160 -17.74 5.63 -15.57
N ALA A 161 -17.14 5.80 -14.39
CA ALA A 161 -15.96 6.64 -14.21
C ALA A 161 -14.71 5.94 -14.76
N ALA A 162 -13.90 6.65 -15.55
CA ALA A 162 -12.65 6.10 -16.08
C ALA A 162 -11.63 5.89 -14.94
N VAL A 163 -11.20 4.64 -14.72
CA VAL A 163 -10.19 4.29 -13.70
C VAL A 163 -8.96 3.64 -14.34
N PRO A 164 -7.77 3.78 -13.72
CA PRO A 164 -6.59 2.98 -14.07
C PRO A 164 -6.87 1.48 -14.01
N ALA A 165 -6.32 0.72 -14.95
CA ALA A 165 -6.55 -0.72 -15.07
C ALA A 165 -6.06 -1.52 -13.84
N ASP A 166 -6.73 -2.64 -13.56
CA ASP A 166 -6.47 -3.45 -12.37
C ASP A 166 -4.99 -3.88 -12.26
N GLY A 167 -4.36 -3.51 -11.15
CA GLY A 167 -2.99 -3.90 -10.82
C GLY A 167 -1.88 -2.97 -11.35
N ILE A 168 -2.16 -2.06 -12.29
CA ILE A 168 -1.12 -1.17 -12.84
C ILE A 168 -0.59 -0.20 -11.78
N VAL A 169 0.67 0.18 -11.88
CA VAL A 169 1.35 1.03 -10.88
C VAL A 169 1.25 2.51 -11.21
N SER A 170 1.43 2.87 -12.47
CA SER A 170 1.12 4.21 -12.97
C SER A 170 0.59 4.14 -14.40
N CYS A 171 -0.10 5.19 -14.82
CA CYS A 171 -0.47 5.43 -16.21
C CYS A 171 -0.22 6.91 -16.55
N GLU A 172 -0.03 7.18 -17.84
CA GLU A 172 0.07 8.54 -18.34
C GLU A 172 -1.32 9.17 -18.42
N VAL A 173 -1.41 10.44 -18.04
CA VAL A 173 -2.65 11.21 -18.03
C VAL A 173 -2.34 12.63 -18.52
N ASP A 174 -3.20 13.17 -19.36
CA ASP A 174 -3.15 14.59 -19.68
C ASP A 174 -3.60 15.39 -18.46
N SER A 175 -2.64 15.98 -17.75
CA SER A 175 -2.88 16.81 -16.56
C SER A 175 -3.78 18.03 -16.79
N ALA A 176 -4.02 18.44 -18.04
CA ALA A 176 -4.97 19.51 -18.36
C ALA A 176 -6.40 18.99 -18.60
N ALA A 177 -6.56 17.70 -18.95
CA ALA A 177 -7.85 17.08 -19.23
C ALA A 177 -8.44 16.30 -18.03
N VAL A 178 -7.60 15.84 -17.10
CA VAL A 178 -8.04 15.08 -15.92
C VAL A 178 -8.28 15.95 -14.68
N ASP A 179 -9.20 15.51 -13.82
CA ASP A 179 -9.48 16.11 -12.52
C ASP A 179 -8.52 15.53 -11.45
N PRO A 180 -7.58 16.32 -10.90
CA PRO A 180 -6.61 15.80 -9.93
C PRO A 180 -7.26 15.32 -8.63
N ALA A 181 -8.40 15.92 -8.23
CA ALA A 181 -9.10 15.55 -7.00
C ALA A 181 -9.78 14.18 -7.13
N PHE A 182 -10.35 13.86 -8.30
CA PHE A 182 -10.83 12.52 -8.63
C PHE A 182 -9.71 11.47 -8.51
N TYR A 183 -8.60 11.72 -9.20
CA TYR A 183 -7.47 10.80 -9.25
C TYR A 183 -6.83 10.59 -7.86
N GLN A 184 -6.75 11.64 -7.03
CA GLN A 184 -6.37 11.51 -5.63
C GLN A 184 -7.37 10.65 -4.84
N ALA A 185 -8.68 10.92 -4.93
CA ALA A 185 -9.71 10.22 -4.17
C ALA A 185 -9.77 8.71 -4.46
N ILE A 186 -9.38 8.27 -5.66
CA ILE A 186 -9.30 6.85 -6.04
C ILE A 186 -7.94 6.19 -5.73
N GLY A 187 -6.95 6.93 -5.22
CA GLY A 187 -5.63 6.41 -4.84
C GLY A 187 -4.56 6.45 -5.94
N TYR A 188 -4.76 7.27 -6.97
CA TYR A 188 -3.84 7.47 -8.09
C TYR A 188 -3.49 8.96 -8.29
N PRO A 189 -2.98 9.68 -7.26
CA PRO A 189 -2.65 11.10 -7.38
C PRO A 189 -1.74 11.40 -8.59
N VAL A 190 -1.97 12.55 -9.23
CA VAL A 190 -1.32 12.95 -10.47
C VAL A 190 -0.05 13.76 -10.20
N PHE A 191 1.08 13.30 -10.70
CA PHE A 191 2.37 14.00 -10.67
C PHE A 191 3.07 13.86 -12.02
N GLY A 192 3.57 14.97 -12.58
CA GLY A 192 4.41 14.96 -13.77
C GLY A 192 3.77 14.31 -15.01
N GLY A 193 2.47 14.52 -15.25
CA GLY A 193 1.74 13.88 -16.36
C GLY A 193 1.40 12.39 -16.13
N ARG A 194 1.51 11.88 -14.90
CA ARG A 194 1.22 10.48 -14.56
C ARG A 194 0.34 10.36 -13.34
N ALA A 195 -0.67 9.50 -13.42
CA ALA A 195 -1.45 9.05 -12.28
C ALA A 195 -0.74 7.84 -11.65
N VAL A 196 -0.31 7.96 -10.39
CA VAL A 196 0.58 6.98 -9.72
C VAL A 196 -0.10 6.40 -8.50
N ARG A 197 -0.09 5.06 -8.35
CA ARG A 197 -0.57 4.39 -7.13
C ARG A 197 0.08 4.95 -5.88
N ILE A 198 -0.75 5.41 -4.95
CA ILE A 198 -0.33 6.09 -3.73
C ILE A 198 0.62 5.26 -2.85
N ASP A 199 0.54 3.92 -2.85
CA ASP A 199 1.46 3.06 -2.11
C ASP A 199 2.88 3.01 -2.71
N MET A 200 3.00 3.05 -4.04
CA MET A 200 4.31 3.09 -4.71
C MET A 200 4.89 4.51 -4.74
N LEU A 201 4.04 5.54 -4.89
CA LEU A 201 4.44 6.93 -4.75
C LEU A 201 5.02 7.19 -3.34
N ASP A 202 4.31 6.80 -2.28
CA ASP A 202 4.79 6.93 -0.90
C ASP A 202 6.11 6.18 -0.67
N ARG A 203 6.29 4.99 -1.27
CA ARG A 203 7.57 4.25 -1.23
C ARG A 203 8.72 5.04 -1.86
N VAL A 204 8.52 5.62 -3.04
CA VAL A 204 9.53 6.45 -3.73
C VAL A 204 9.87 7.68 -2.90
N ILE A 205 8.85 8.40 -2.39
CA ILE A 205 9.07 9.62 -1.60
C ILE A 205 9.85 9.31 -0.31
N ASN A 206 9.54 8.23 0.40
CA ASN A 206 10.32 7.83 1.58
C ASN A 206 11.78 7.52 1.20
N ALA A 207 12.03 6.80 0.10
CA ALA A 207 13.40 6.54 -0.36
C ALA A 207 14.16 7.82 -0.77
N VAL A 208 13.47 8.82 -1.32
CA VAL A 208 14.03 10.16 -1.60
C VAL A 208 14.44 10.86 -0.30
N TYR A 209 13.60 10.86 0.74
CA TYR A 209 13.95 11.46 2.03
C TYR A 209 15.02 10.69 2.81
N ASP A 210 15.01 9.35 2.77
CA ASP A 210 15.98 8.49 3.46
C ASP A 210 17.39 8.57 2.84
N SER A 211 17.47 8.80 1.53
CA SER A 211 18.75 8.97 0.80
C SER A 211 19.28 10.41 0.77
N ALA A 212 18.48 11.39 1.21
CA ALA A 212 18.85 12.79 1.10
C ALA A 212 19.95 13.19 2.11
N SER A 213 21.04 13.76 1.60
CA SER A 213 22.15 14.31 2.38
C SER A 213 22.42 15.75 1.96
N GLY A 214 22.57 16.66 2.93
CA GLY A 214 22.78 18.10 2.66
C GLY A 214 21.65 18.76 1.85
N GLY A 215 20.44 18.20 1.87
CA GLY A 215 19.30 18.65 1.05
C GLY A 215 19.37 18.26 -0.42
N LYS A 216 20.24 17.31 -0.79
CA LYS A 216 20.34 16.72 -2.13
C LYS A 216 20.13 15.20 -2.07
N PHE A 217 19.65 14.61 -3.16
CA PHE A 217 19.56 13.15 -3.34
C PHE A 217 19.87 12.79 -4.79
N GLU A 218 20.42 11.60 -5.04
CA GLU A 218 20.55 11.04 -6.40
C GLU A 218 19.23 10.31 -6.74
N ALA A 219 18.67 10.55 -7.93
CA ALA A 219 17.61 9.69 -8.42
C ALA A 219 18.15 8.25 -8.60
N ARG A 220 17.30 7.23 -8.50
CA ARG A 220 17.74 5.83 -8.61
C ARG A 220 16.86 5.03 -9.56
N HIS A 221 17.46 4.04 -10.22
CA HIS A 221 16.74 3.14 -11.15
C HIS A 221 15.61 2.38 -10.44
N ASP A 222 15.79 2.00 -9.18
CA ASP A 222 14.75 1.33 -8.40
C ASP A 222 13.51 2.22 -8.19
N MET A 223 13.67 3.55 -8.10
CA MET A 223 12.54 4.48 -8.03
C MET A 223 11.72 4.49 -9.32
N ALA A 224 12.36 4.46 -10.49
CA ALA A 224 11.68 4.39 -11.79
C ALA A 224 10.97 3.04 -11.97
N GLU A 225 11.64 1.94 -11.59
CA GLU A 225 11.06 0.59 -11.56
C GLU A 225 9.83 0.50 -10.65
N TRP A 226 9.87 1.09 -9.44
CA TRP A 226 8.74 1.10 -8.53
C TRP A 226 7.57 1.97 -9.01
N LEU A 227 7.79 2.93 -9.91
CA LEU A 227 6.71 3.69 -10.55
C LEU A 227 6.18 3.01 -11.81
N GLY A 228 6.91 2.04 -12.38
CA GLY A 228 6.63 1.47 -13.69
C GLY A 228 6.70 2.52 -14.80
N CYS A 229 7.69 3.42 -14.74
CA CYS A 229 7.85 4.50 -15.71
C CYS A 229 9.30 4.62 -16.21
N PRO A 230 9.55 5.24 -17.37
CA PRO A 230 10.90 5.57 -17.81
C PRO A 230 11.53 6.64 -16.89
N ILE A 231 12.85 6.84 -17.02
CA ILE A 231 13.65 7.73 -16.16
C ILE A 231 13.16 9.18 -16.26
N GLU A 232 12.78 9.60 -17.47
CA GLU A 232 12.16 10.89 -17.78
C GLU A 232 10.86 11.09 -17.01
N GLY A 233 10.04 10.03 -16.90
CA GLY A 233 8.82 10.01 -16.10
C GLY A 233 9.10 10.15 -14.60
N LEU A 234 10.13 9.49 -14.08
CA LEU A 234 10.59 9.69 -12.70
C LEU A 234 11.02 11.16 -12.48
N TYR A 235 11.78 11.75 -13.40
CA TYR A 235 12.21 13.14 -13.30
C TYR A 235 11.04 14.13 -13.35
N ALA A 236 10.03 13.88 -14.18
CA ALA A 236 8.79 14.66 -14.21
C ALA A 236 8.03 14.59 -12.88
N VAL A 237 7.90 13.39 -12.29
CA VAL A 237 7.27 13.18 -10.98
C VAL A 237 8.05 13.91 -9.86
N LEU A 238 9.38 13.75 -9.79
CA LEU A 238 10.22 14.44 -8.81
C LEU A 238 10.12 15.98 -8.95
N SER A 239 10.09 16.48 -10.17
CA SER A 239 9.96 17.91 -10.46
C SER A 239 8.58 18.46 -10.08
N ALA A 240 7.51 17.71 -10.35
CA ALA A 240 6.14 18.06 -9.94
C ALA A 240 5.95 18.09 -8.42
N MET A 241 6.69 17.28 -7.67
CA MET A 241 6.77 17.37 -6.20
C MET A 241 7.60 18.58 -5.70
N GLY A 242 8.18 19.37 -6.61
CA GLY A 242 8.95 20.57 -6.32
C GLY A 242 10.42 20.32 -5.99
N HIS A 243 10.98 19.19 -6.39
CA HIS A 243 12.43 18.97 -6.35
C HIS A 243 13.10 19.57 -7.58
N THR A 244 14.23 20.24 -7.41
CA THR A 244 14.94 20.89 -8.54
C THR A 244 16.06 19.98 -9.01
N LYS A 245 16.06 19.57 -10.29
CA LYS A 245 17.20 18.87 -10.90
C LYS A 245 18.45 19.76 -10.77
N ILE A 246 19.55 19.19 -10.31
CA ILE A 246 20.86 19.84 -10.36
C ILE A 246 21.48 19.42 -11.68
N GLU A 247 21.69 20.39 -12.56
CA GLU A 247 22.62 20.22 -13.67
C GLU A 247 24.03 20.21 -13.06
N GLU A 248 24.62 19.01 -13.02
CA GLU A 248 26.07 18.91 -12.90
C GLU A 248 26.62 19.45 -14.23
N PRO A 249 27.59 20.40 -14.22
CA PRO A 249 28.19 20.88 -15.44
C PRO A 249 28.76 19.68 -16.18
N ASP A 250 28.43 19.56 -17.47
CA ASP A 250 28.74 18.36 -18.26
C ASP A 250 30.15 17.87 -17.97
N ALA A 251 30.26 16.57 -17.68
CA ALA A 251 31.53 15.89 -17.75
C ALA A 251 31.97 15.92 -19.23
N VAL A 252 32.65 17.03 -19.58
CA VAL A 252 33.12 17.35 -20.94
C VAL A 252 33.69 16.07 -21.52
N ALA A 253 33.14 15.68 -22.68
CA ALA A 253 33.48 14.44 -23.33
C ALA A 253 35.01 14.30 -23.39
N ALA A 254 35.54 13.40 -22.54
CA ALA A 254 36.92 12.97 -22.60
C ALA A 254 37.04 12.06 -23.82
N GLN A 255 37.02 12.69 -25.01
CA GLN A 255 37.46 12.09 -26.25
C GLN A 255 38.89 11.59 -26.00
N PRO A 256 39.18 10.29 -26.09
CA PRO A 256 40.56 9.83 -26.06
C PRO A 256 41.23 10.35 -27.33
N ALA A 257 42.08 11.37 -27.17
CA ALA A 257 42.95 11.85 -28.23
C ALA A 257 43.96 10.75 -28.57
N ALA A 258 43.71 10.04 -29.66
CA ALA A 258 44.61 9.03 -30.21
C ALA A 258 44.65 9.17 -31.74
N SER A 259 45.61 9.95 -32.23
CA SER A 259 45.87 10.17 -33.65
C SER A 259 47.33 9.88 -34.00
N ALA A 260 47.60 8.66 -34.45
CA ALA A 260 48.60 8.35 -35.50
C ALA A 260 48.48 6.85 -35.86
N PRO A 261 48.41 6.49 -37.15
CA PRO A 261 48.44 5.10 -37.62
C PRO A 261 49.88 4.65 -37.92
N ASP A 262 50.10 3.33 -37.97
CA ASP A 262 51.08 2.75 -38.91
C ASP A 262 50.65 1.35 -39.35
N ASP A 263 50.98 1.00 -40.59
CA ASP A 263 50.54 -0.22 -41.29
C ASP A 263 51.48 -1.41 -41.03
N SER A 264 50.92 -2.62 -40.90
CA SER A 264 51.54 -3.81 -41.54
C SER A 264 50.59 -5.00 -41.65
N VAL A 265 50.52 -5.53 -42.87
CA VAL A 265 49.73 -6.67 -43.31
C VAL A 265 50.43 -7.99 -42.93
N SER A 266 49.68 -9.01 -42.46
CA SER A 266 49.51 -10.29 -43.19
C SER A 266 48.83 -11.40 -42.35
N ALA A 267 47.89 -12.11 -42.97
CA ALA A 267 47.50 -13.50 -42.62
C ALA A 267 48.47 -14.49 -43.35
N PRO A 268 48.45 -15.85 -43.20
CA PRO A 268 47.24 -16.70 -43.18
C PRO A 268 47.26 -18.01 -42.35
N ALA A 269 46.13 -18.74 -42.45
CA ALA A 269 45.97 -20.21 -42.48
C ALA A 269 45.87 -21.07 -41.18
N GLU A 270 44.67 -21.66 -41.05
CA GLU A 270 44.32 -23.07 -40.71
C GLU A 270 44.66 -23.64 -39.30
N THR A 271 43.64 -24.02 -38.49
CA THR A 271 43.03 -25.38 -38.33
C THR A 271 44.02 -26.36 -37.67
N GLU A 272 43.79 -27.02 -36.52
CA GLU A 272 42.60 -27.71 -35.99
C GLU A 272 42.85 -28.13 -34.51
N THR A 273 41.82 -28.25 -33.63
CA THR A 273 41.63 -29.33 -32.60
C THR A 273 40.58 -28.98 -31.52
N GLU A 274 39.92 -30.01 -30.98
CA GLU A 274 38.82 -29.94 -30.02
C GLU A 274 39.29 -29.83 -28.54
N THR A 275 38.49 -29.21 -27.65
CA THR A 275 37.73 -29.92 -26.58
C THR A 275 37.07 -28.99 -25.54
N VAL A 276 35.78 -29.26 -25.28
CA VAL A 276 35.02 -29.16 -24.02
C VAL A 276 35.40 -28.11 -22.94
N ALA A 277 34.54 -27.10 -22.76
CA ALA A 277 34.05 -26.70 -21.42
C ALA A 277 32.74 -25.90 -21.50
N GLU A 278 31.67 -26.40 -20.89
CA GLU A 278 30.39 -25.70 -20.73
C GLU A 278 30.54 -24.58 -19.67
N ALA A 279 30.71 -23.34 -20.10
CA ALA A 279 30.80 -22.18 -19.21
C ALA A 279 29.44 -21.47 -19.11
N ALA A 280 28.76 -21.64 -17.97
CA ALA A 280 27.56 -20.88 -17.64
C ALA A 280 27.87 -19.36 -17.69
N PRO A 281 27.00 -18.53 -18.30
CA PRO A 281 27.25 -17.11 -18.40
C PRO A 281 27.25 -16.47 -17.01
N SER A 282 28.41 -15.97 -16.60
CA SER A 282 28.56 -15.20 -15.38
C SER A 282 27.76 -13.90 -15.52
N VAL A 283 26.72 -13.76 -14.70
CA VAL A 283 25.93 -12.53 -14.61
C VAL A 283 26.80 -11.45 -13.97
N GLN A 284 27.56 -10.73 -14.81
CA GLN A 284 28.21 -9.50 -14.39
C GLN A 284 27.10 -8.53 -13.95
N PRO A 285 27.19 -7.90 -12.77
CA PRO A 285 26.22 -6.91 -12.35
C PRO A 285 26.30 -5.73 -13.31
N GLN A 286 25.26 -5.56 -14.14
CA GLN A 286 25.15 -4.39 -15.02
C GLN A 286 25.12 -3.13 -14.15
N ILE A 287 26.23 -2.39 -14.15
CA ILE A 287 26.34 -1.09 -13.47
C ILE A 287 25.46 -0.13 -14.27
N LYS A 288 24.20 0.00 -13.86
CA LYS A 288 23.26 0.96 -14.44
C LYS A 288 23.87 2.37 -14.31
N PRO A 289 23.75 3.23 -15.35
CA PRO A 289 24.39 4.54 -15.34
C PRO A 289 23.89 5.40 -14.17
N LYS A 290 24.77 6.24 -13.60
CA LYS A 290 24.37 7.22 -12.58
C LYS A 290 23.28 8.12 -13.12
N LEU A 291 22.34 8.49 -12.25
CA LEU A 291 21.19 9.32 -12.62
C LEU A 291 21.35 10.72 -12.06
N ALA A 292 20.53 11.65 -12.56
CA ALA A 292 20.61 13.05 -12.16
C ALA A 292 20.41 13.25 -10.64
N THR A 293 21.26 14.11 -10.07
CA THR A 293 21.12 14.62 -8.71
C THR A 293 20.00 15.66 -8.64
N PHE A 294 19.17 15.61 -7.59
CA PHE A 294 18.11 16.58 -7.31
C PHE A 294 18.36 17.28 -5.97
N ARG A 295 17.89 18.53 -5.86
CA ARG A 295 17.79 19.29 -4.60
C ARG A 295 16.37 19.18 -4.07
N LEU A 296 16.23 18.81 -2.79
CA LEU A 296 14.94 18.80 -2.10
C LEU A 296 14.31 20.19 -2.07
N LYS A 297 12.98 20.25 -2.10
CA LYS A 297 12.21 21.47 -1.87
C LYS A 297 12.58 22.04 -0.50
N LYS A 298 12.96 23.32 -0.41
CA LYS A 298 13.25 23.97 0.87
C LYS A 298 11.94 24.15 1.65
N GLY A 299 11.68 23.21 2.56
CA GLY A 299 10.53 23.21 3.46
C GLY A 299 10.25 21.79 3.93
N LYS A 300 10.36 21.54 5.23
CA LYS A 300 10.10 20.23 5.86
C LYS A 300 11.01 19.09 5.35
N ALA A 301 12.31 19.36 5.24
CA ALA A 301 13.26 18.28 5.53
C ALA A 301 12.95 17.77 6.94
N PHE A 302 12.70 16.46 7.05
CA PHE A 302 12.19 15.80 8.25
C PHE A 302 13.15 16.04 9.43
N GLU A 303 12.81 16.95 10.34
CA GLU A 303 13.43 16.94 11.67
C GLU A 303 13.06 15.60 12.31
N LYS A 304 14.03 14.67 12.36
CA LYS A 304 13.85 13.39 13.03
C LYS A 304 13.37 13.70 14.46
N PRO A 305 12.17 13.24 14.89
CA PRO A 305 11.82 13.29 16.29
C PRO A 305 12.94 12.57 17.04
N GLY A 306 13.55 13.28 17.99
CA GLY A 306 14.96 13.10 18.33
C GLY A 306 15.34 11.64 18.57
N ALA A 307 16.52 11.25 18.08
CA ALA A 307 17.15 10.00 18.48
C ALA A 307 17.31 10.01 20.01
N GLY A 308 16.36 9.37 20.70
CA GLY A 308 16.33 9.30 22.15
C GLY A 308 17.66 8.72 22.62
N LYS A 309 18.40 9.51 23.41
CA LYS A 309 19.66 9.05 24.04
C LYS A 309 19.40 7.67 24.63
N ALA A 310 20.17 6.67 24.18
CA ALA A 310 20.15 5.35 24.79
C ALA A 310 20.29 5.51 26.31
N PRO A 311 19.42 4.90 27.12
CA PRO A 311 19.45 5.09 28.57
C PRO A 311 20.80 4.62 29.09
N ARG A 312 21.60 5.57 29.60
CA ARG A 312 22.84 5.26 30.31
C ARG A 312 22.49 4.38 31.51
N LYS A 313 23.14 3.21 31.61
CA LYS A 313 23.07 2.37 32.82
C LYS A 313 23.40 3.23 34.04
N PRO A 314 22.59 3.20 35.12
CA PRO A 314 23.01 3.78 36.39
C PRO A 314 24.20 3.00 36.93
N SER A 315 25.33 3.69 37.15
CA SER A 315 26.45 3.16 37.91
C SER A 315 26.11 3.08 39.40
N GLN A 316 26.74 2.14 40.11
CA GLN A 316 26.62 1.97 41.56
C GLN A 316 27.25 3.14 42.35
N ALA A 317 26.90 3.20 43.64
CA ALA A 317 27.32 4.12 44.72
C ALA A 317 26.43 5.39 44.85
N ASP A 318 25.83 5.74 45.99
CA ASP A 318 26.20 5.49 47.40
C ASP A 318 24.98 5.46 48.34
N SER A 319 25.10 4.82 49.51
CA SER A 319 24.03 4.65 50.50
C SER A 319 24.34 5.31 51.85
N PRO A 320 23.52 6.25 52.35
CA PRO A 320 23.54 6.65 53.75
C PRO A 320 22.61 5.76 54.60
N LYS A 321 23.14 5.17 55.68
CA LYS A 321 22.34 4.49 56.72
C LYS A 321 21.77 5.52 57.71
N HIS A 322 20.54 5.32 58.22
CA HIS A 322 20.32 5.08 59.67
C HIS A 322 18.85 4.82 60.10
N LYS A 323 18.71 3.80 60.97
CA LYS A 323 17.77 3.59 62.10
C LYS A 323 16.24 3.51 61.85
N ALA A 324 15.68 2.37 62.27
CA ALA A 324 14.25 2.14 62.61
C ALA A 324 13.95 2.53 64.07
N PRO A 325 12.67 2.67 64.50
CA PRO A 325 11.85 1.54 65.01
C PRO A 325 10.31 1.66 64.71
N GLU A 326 9.37 0.70 64.93
CA GLU A 326 9.42 -0.75 65.22
C GLU A 326 8.11 -1.52 64.83
N LYS A 327 8.06 -2.82 65.19
CA LYS A 327 7.00 -3.85 65.16
C LYS A 327 5.50 -3.47 65.14
N LYS A 328 4.76 -4.14 64.24
CA LYS A 328 3.73 -5.20 64.45
C LYS A 328 3.09 -5.50 63.07
N GLY A 329 2.70 -6.71 62.66
CA GLY A 329 2.78 -8.06 63.21
C GLY A 329 1.92 -9.00 62.33
N GLY A 330 2.21 -10.30 62.29
CA GLY A 330 1.41 -11.29 61.54
C GLY A 330 2.12 -11.85 60.31
N GLY A 331 2.52 -13.12 60.36
CA GLY A 331 3.17 -13.81 59.24
C GLY A 331 2.38 -15.02 58.76
N LYS A 332 2.71 -15.51 57.57
CA LYS A 332 2.55 -16.93 57.20
C LYS A 332 3.60 -17.33 56.16
N ARG A 333 4.18 -18.51 56.34
CA ARG A 333 5.24 -19.11 55.50
C ARG A 333 4.62 -19.90 54.36
N ASN A 334 5.27 -19.88 53.19
CA ASN A 334 5.59 -21.02 52.30
C ASN A 334 5.85 -20.52 50.87
N LYS A 335 6.62 -21.20 50.01
CA LYS A 335 7.71 -22.18 50.17
C LYS A 335 8.39 -22.21 48.80
N SER A 336 9.71 -22.14 48.73
CA SER A 336 10.43 -22.17 47.45
C SER A 336 10.26 -23.52 46.75
N THR A 337 9.98 -23.49 45.44
CA THR A 337 10.34 -24.59 44.53
C THR A 337 10.89 -23.99 43.24
N ASN A 338 12.10 -24.43 42.89
CA ASN A 338 12.80 -24.08 41.66
C ASN A 338 12.18 -24.90 40.52
N ARG A 339 11.72 -24.27 39.42
CA ARG A 339 11.22 -25.01 38.26
C ARG A 339 11.49 -24.25 36.95
N THR A 340 12.43 -24.79 36.18
CA THR A 340 12.75 -24.38 34.81
C THR A 340 11.52 -24.49 33.91
N PRO A 341 11.26 -23.54 33.00
CA PRO A 341 10.15 -23.63 32.06
C PRO A 341 10.41 -24.74 31.03
N ARG A 342 9.52 -25.74 31.00
CA ARG A 342 9.55 -26.82 30.00
C ARG A 342 8.80 -26.35 28.76
N ILE A 343 9.48 -26.25 27.62
CA ILE A 343 8.87 -25.89 26.34
C ILE A 343 7.87 -26.99 25.94
N MET A 344 6.59 -26.65 25.86
CA MET A 344 5.57 -27.52 25.28
C MET A 344 5.45 -27.21 23.79
N GLN A 345 5.98 -28.10 22.93
CA GLN A 345 5.66 -28.07 21.51
C GLN A 345 4.29 -28.72 21.30
N ALA A 346 3.28 -27.90 21.01
CA ALA A 346 1.98 -28.37 20.55
C ALA A 346 2.00 -28.45 19.00
N GLY A 347 2.36 -29.61 18.47
CA GLY A 347 2.20 -29.95 17.06
C GLY A 347 1.09 -30.99 16.89
N PRO A 348 0.16 -30.85 15.93
CA PRO A 348 -0.85 -31.87 15.68
C PRO A 348 -0.20 -33.11 15.04
N GLU A 349 -0.46 -34.29 15.61
CA GLU A 349 -0.07 -35.57 15.01
C GLU A 349 -0.80 -35.77 13.67
N ARG A 350 -0.06 -35.69 12.56
CA ARG A 350 -0.59 -36.10 11.25
C ARG A 350 -0.53 -37.61 11.16
N ARG A 351 -1.69 -38.27 11.23
CA ARG A 351 -1.81 -39.70 10.88
C ARG A 351 -1.44 -39.87 9.41
N LEU A 352 -0.58 -40.85 9.12
CA LEU A 352 -0.10 -41.13 7.75
C LEU A 352 -1.20 -41.70 6.84
N GLU A 353 -2.33 -42.09 7.43
CA GLU A 353 -3.50 -42.69 6.77
C GLU A 353 -4.34 -41.68 5.98
N ASP A 354 -4.34 -40.39 6.36
CA ASP A 354 -5.09 -39.32 5.68
C ASP A 354 -4.27 -38.59 4.60
N SER A 355 -3.19 -39.21 4.10
CA SER A 355 -2.39 -38.65 3.00
C SER A 355 -3.06 -38.90 1.64
N PRO A 356 -3.31 -37.87 0.81
CA PRO A 356 -3.96 -38.03 -0.49
C PRO A 356 -3.15 -38.86 -1.51
N PHE A 357 -1.91 -39.25 -1.17
CA PHE A 357 -1.06 -40.12 -1.97
C PHE A 357 -1.20 -41.62 -1.65
N ALA A 358 -1.92 -42.02 -0.59
CA ALA A 358 -2.07 -43.42 -0.18
C ALA A 358 -2.68 -44.32 -1.29
N VAL A 359 -3.56 -43.76 -2.12
CA VAL A 359 -4.24 -44.45 -3.23
C VAL A 359 -3.25 -44.91 -4.32
N LEU A 360 -2.11 -44.22 -4.49
CA LEU A 360 -1.13 -44.54 -5.54
C LEU A 360 -0.25 -45.75 -5.20
N GLN A 361 -0.08 -46.11 -3.93
CA GLN A 361 0.67 -47.31 -3.56
C GLN A 361 -0.13 -48.61 -3.79
N GLN A 362 -1.47 -48.57 -3.67
CA GLN A 362 -2.32 -49.74 -3.88
C GLN A 362 -2.43 -50.16 -5.36
N LEU A 363 -2.19 -49.22 -6.29
CA LEU A 363 -2.18 -49.50 -7.73
C LEU A 363 -0.91 -50.21 -8.22
N LYS A 364 0.16 -50.28 -7.42
CA LYS A 364 1.46 -50.84 -7.83
C LYS A 364 1.65 -52.33 -7.51
N VAL A 365 0.66 -52.98 -6.91
CA VAL A 365 0.72 -54.40 -6.49
C VAL A 365 -0.16 -55.32 -7.37
N LYS A 366 -0.94 -54.76 -8.30
CA LYS A 366 -1.94 -55.50 -9.10
C LYS A 366 -1.55 -55.70 -10.58
N GLY A 367 -0.24 -55.74 -10.86
CA GLY A 367 0.33 -55.83 -12.21
C GLY A 367 1.00 -57.17 -12.57
N ASP A 368 1.61 -57.85 -11.59
CA ASP A 368 2.52 -58.99 -11.84
C ASP A 368 1.90 -60.35 -11.51
N ASP A 369 0.78 -60.69 -12.14
CA ASP A 369 0.28 -62.08 -12.14
C ASP A 369 -0.50 -62.41 -13.43
N LYS A 370 0.23 -62.51 -14.54
CA LYS A 370 -0.14 -63.23 -15.79
C LYS A 370 1.09 -63.42 -16.67
N GLY A 371 1.67 -64.62 -16.60
CA GLY A 371 2.76 -65.11 -17.45
C GLY A 371 2.78 -66.63 -17.43
#